data_AF-A0A8S3UW21-F1
#
_entry.id   AF-A0A8S3UW21-F1
#
_cell.length_a   1.000
_cell.length_b   1.000
_cell.length_c   1.000
_cell.angle_alpha   90.00
_cell.angle_beta   90.00
_cell.angle_gamma   90.00
#
_symmetry.space_group_name_H-M   'P 1'
#
loop_
_entity.id
_entity.type
_entity.pdbx_description
1 polymer ?
#
loop_
_entity_poly.entity_id
_entity_poly.type
_entity_poly.pdbx_seq_one_letter_code
_entity_poly.pdbx_strand_id
1 'polypeptide(L)'
;MDLRRSRLYVRAKVVKADGTALDDTDTSSIVNLPLQAMWAQMDVYMNNKLVSLNTSNYPWKAYINTILTSGTDEQKSQLQSQLFMKDSGDLASTDGKNGANTGLILRRDFIKNSREFEMEGPLFEDIFSLDRHLIQGVDLYIKLYRSSDQFFVISGEDTPLTSYSC
;
A
#
# COMPACT_ATOMS: atom_id res chain seq x y z
N MET A 1 -15.88 12.70 15.94
CA MET A 1 -14.64 12.56 15.12
C MET A 1 -15.06 12.35 13.67
N ASP A 2 -14.41 12.99 12.70
CA ASP A 2 -14.66 12.74 11.28
C ASP A 2 -13.74 11.60 10.80
N LEU A 3 -14.32 10.43 10.56
CA LEU A 3 -13.57 9.25 10.12
C LEU A 3 -13.13 9.37 8.66
N ARG A 4 -13.92 10.03 7.81
CA ARG A 4 -13.62 10.16 6.37
C ARG A 4 -12.34 10.95 6.10
N ARG A 5 -12.03 11.90 6.99
CA ARG A 5 -10.78 12.68 6.93
C ARG A 5 -9.62 12.05 7.68
N SER A 6 -9.82 10.90 8.32
CA SER A 6 -8.72 10.17 8.95
C SER A 6 -7.75 9.64 7.88
N ARG A 7 -6.46 9.65 8.21
CA ARG A 7 -5.37 9.24 7.34
C ARG A 7 -4.44 8.30 8.08
N LEU A 8 -3.97 7.28 7.39
CA LEU A 8 -2.92 6.39 7.84
C LEU A 8 -1.59 6.91 7.29
N TYR A 9 -0.64 7.17 8.17
CA TYR A 9 0.73 7.52 7.83
C TYR A 9 1.64 6.34 8.13
N VAL A 10 2.50 5.98 7.18
CA VAL A 10 3.49 4.90 7.32
C VAL A 10 4.82 5.38 6.77
N ARG A 11 5.89 5.15 7.53
CA ARG A 11 7.28 5.25 7.05
C ARG A 11 7.84 3.83 6.97
N ALA A 12 8.44 3.47 5.85
CA ALA A 12 8.93 2.11 5.63
C ALA A 12 10.25 2.09 4.87
N LYS A 13 10.94 0.96 4.98
CA LYS A 13 12.18 0.65 4.26
C LYS A 13 12.13 -0.78 3.74
N VAL A 14 12.55 -0.98 2.50
CA VAL A 14 12.72 -2.33 1.91
C VAL A 14 14.19 -2.70 1.99
N VAL A 15 14.50 -3.87 2.52
CA VAL A 15 15.84 -4.46 2.60
C VAL A 15 15.83 -5.85 2.01
N LYS A 16 17.00 -6.40 1.70
CA LYS A 16 17.12 -7.81 1.34
C LYS A 16 16.77 -8.71 2.53
N ALA A 17 16.50 -9.99 2.30
CA ALA A 17 16.08 -10.95 3.32
C ALA A 17 17.19 -11.21 4.36
N ASP A 18 18.45 -10.99 3.97
CA ASP A 18 19.63 -11.01 4.84
C ASP A 18 19.81 -9.70 5.64
N GLY A 19 18.91 -8.72 5.47
CA GLY A 19 18.96 -7.41 6.11
C GLY A 19 19.91 -6.42 5.43
N THR A 20 20.58 -6.80 4.33
CA THR A 20 21.45 -5.89 3.59
C THR A 20 20.66 -4.90 2.74
N ALA A 21 21.30 -3.79 2.38
CA ALA A 21 20.66 -2.78 1.54
C ALA A 21 20.52 -3.28 0.09
N LEU A 22 19.46 -2.81 -0.57
CA LEU A 22 19.31 -2.93 -2.01
C LEU A 22 20.48 -2.20 -2.70
N ASP A 23 21.00 -2.77 -3.77
CA ASP A 23 21.98 -2.13 -4.65
C ASP A 23 21.28 -1.50 -5.87
N ASP A 24 22.02 -0.74 -6.67
CA ASP A 24 21.45 -0.14 -7.89
C ASP A 24 21.17 -1.18 -8.98
N THR A 25 21.72 -2.39 -8.91
CA THR A 25 21.47 -3.46 -9.89
C THR A 25 20.20 -4.25 -9.60
N ASP A 26 19.69 -4.21 -8.37
CA ASP A 26 18.49 -4.93 -7.97
C ASP A 26 17.28 -4.47 -8.78
N THR A 27 16.58 -5.44 -9.39
CA THR A 27 15.39 -5.19 -10.22
C THR A 27 14.10 -5.18 -9.40
N SER A 28 14.17 -5.47 -8.10
CA SER A 28 13.02 -5.52 -7.19
C SER A 28 12.33 -4.16 -7.10
N SER A 29 10.99 -4.18 -7.08
CA SER A 29 10.13 -3.02 -6.93
C SER A 29 8.97 -3.35 -5.99
N ILE A 30 8.13 -2.38 -5.65
CA ILE A 30 6.94 -2.56 -4.80
C ILE A 30 5.68 -2.62 -5.64
N VAL A 31 4.66 -3.35 -5.14
CA VAL A 31 3.32 -3.38 -5.72
C VAL A 31 2.67 -2.00 -5.75
N ASN A 32 1.66 -1.84 -6.60
CA ASN A 32 1.00 -0.55 -6.80
C ASN A 32 0.07 -0.29 -5.61
N LEU A 33 -0.10 0.98 -5.24
CA LEU A 33 -0.79 1.37 -3.99
C LEU A 33 -0.21 0.66 -2.74
N PRO A 34 1.12 0.72 -2.52
CA PRO A 34 1.81 -0.02 -1.47
C PRO A 34 1.27 0.23 -0.06
N LEU A 35 0.82 1.45 0.25
CA LEU A 35 0.25 1.77 1.57
C LEU A 35 -0.89 0.82 1.97
N GLN A 36 -1.75 0.48 1.02
CA GLN A 36 -2.90 -0.40 1.27
C GLN A 36 -2.49 -1.87 1.13
N ALA A 37 -1.55 -2.16 0.25
CA ALA A 37 -1.04 -3.52 0.05
C ALA A 37 -0.23 -4.06 1.23
N MET A 38 0.30 -3.20 2.11
CA MET A 38 0.99 -3.62 3.34
C MET A 38 0.10 -4.38 4.32
N TRP A 39 -1.22 -4.20 4.24
CA TRP A 39 -2.18 -4.76 5.21
C TRP A 39 -3.11 -5.76 4.54
N ALA A 40 -3.01 -7.03 4.91
CA ALA A 40 -3.92 -8.06 4.38
C ALA A 40 -5.34 -7.86 4.88
N GLN A 41 -5.48 -7.34 6.11
CA GLN A 41 -6.74 -7.14 6.79
C GLN A 41 -6.66 -5.94 7.74
N MET A 42 -7.76 -5.19 7.83
CA MET A 42 -7.92 -4.07 8.73
C MET A 42 -9.22 -4.21 9.52
N ASP A 43 -9.11 -4.69 10.75
CA ASP A 43 -10.28 -4.81 11.62
C ASP A 43 -10.53 -3.51 12.38
N VAL A 44 -11.70 -2.94 12.17
CA VAL A 44 -12.21 -1.79 12.90
C VAL A 44 -13.30 -2.25 13.86
N TYR A 45 -13.16 -1.87 15.13
CA TYR A 45 -14.10 -2.13 16.21
C TYR A 45 -14.66 -0.81 16.73
N MET A 46 -15.97 -0.77 16.97
CA MET A 46 -16.66 0.31 17.66
C MET A 46 -17.35 -0.24 18.90
N ASN A 47 -17.00 0.26 20.09
CA ASN A 47 -17.46 -0.28 21.38
C ASN A 47 -17.32 -1.82 21.46
N ASN A 48 -16.11 -2.31 21.14
CA ASN A 48 -15.75 -3.73 21.11
C ASN A 48 -16.52 -4.61 20.11
N LYS A 49 -17.39 -4.03 19.27
CA LYS A 49 -18.07 -4.74 18.19
C LYS A 49 -17.32 -4.51 16.89
N LEU A 50 -17.02 -5.59 16.18
CA LEU A 50 -16.43 -5.52 14.85
C LEU A 50 -17.44 -4.86 13.87
N VAL A 51 -16.98 -3.86 13.13
CA VAL A 51 -17.78 -3.09 12.15
C VAL A 51 -17.20 -3.11 10.74
N SER A 52 -16.07 -3.80 10.58
CA SER A 52 -15.37 -4.02 9.31
C SER A 52 -15.57 -5.46 8.85
N LEU A 53 -15.19 -5.74 7.61
CA LEU A 53 -15.20 -7.09 7.08
C LEU A 53 -13.94 -7.84 7.53
N ASN A 54 -14.11 -8.91 8.32
CA ASN A 54 -12.99 -9.77 8.76
C ASN A 54 -12.56 -10.73 7.65
N THR A 55 -11.93 -10.20 6.60
CA THR A 55 -11.38 -11.00 5.50
C THR A 55 -10.03 -10.46 5.06
N SER A 56 -9.13 -11.34 4.62
CA SER A 56 -7.77 -11.01 4.18
C SER A 56 -7.70 -10.44 2.75
N ASN A 57 -8.74 -9.70 2.31
CA ASN A 57 -8.87 -9.16 0.95
C ASN A 57 -8.83 -7.63 0.93
N TYR A 58 -8.40 -7.00 2.02
CA TYR A 58 -8.35 -5.55 2.14
C TYR A 58 -7.57 -4.86 1.00
N PRO A 59 -6.37 -5.34 0.58
CA PRO A 59 -5.62 -4.71 -0.51
C PRO A 59 -6.40 -4.64 -1.81
N TRP A 60 -7.11 -5.72 -2.15
CA TRP A 60 -7.91 -5.80 -3.38
C TRP A 60 -9.08 -4.83 -3.35
N LYS A 61 -9.79 -4.77 -2.21
CA LYS A 61 -10.88 -3.80 -1.99
C LYS A 61 -10.37 -2.37 -2.18
N ALA A 62 -9.27 -2.02 -1.53
CA ALA A 62 -8.67 -0.69 -1.62
C ALA A 62 -8.22 -0.35 -3.05
N TYR A 63 -7.57 -1.29 -3.74
CA TYR A 63 -7.07 -1.11 -5.09
C TYR A 63 -8.20 -0.92 -6.12
N ILE A 64 -9.22 -1.78 -6.07
CA ILE A 64 -10.39 -1.69 -6.96
C ILE A 64 -11.13 -0.38 -6.72
N ASN A 65 -11.36 -0.02 -5.45
CA ASN A 65 -12.01 1.25 -5.11
C ASN A 65 -11.23 2.44 -5.69
N THR A 66 -9.91 2.47 -5.46
CA THR A 66 -9.03 3.53 -5.98
C THR A 66 -9.09 3.66 -7.49
N ILE A 67 -9.04 2.56 -8.24
CA ILE A 67 -9.09 2.60 -9.71
C ILE A 67 -10.46 3.08 -10.22
N LEU A 68 -11.54 2.64 -9.57
CA LEU A 68 -12.90 2.97 -10.01
C LEU A 68 -13.31 4.40 -9.64
N THR A 69 -12.80 4.94 -8.54
CA THR A 69 -13.17 6.29 -8.08
C THR A 69 -12.22 7.38 -8.56
N SER A 70 -10.97 7.04 -8.89
CA SER A 70 -9.96 8.06 -9.18
C SER A 70 -10.01 8.60 -10.61
N GLY A 71 -10.00 9.93 -10.70
CA GLY A 71 -9.78 10.64 -11.97
C GLY A 71 -8.29 10.70 -12.36
N THR A 72 -8.01 11.07 -13.61
CA THR A 72 -6.63 11.24 -14.10
C THR A 72 -5.83 12.28 -13.32
N ASP A 73 -6.49 13.33 -12.82
CA ASP A 73 -5.83 14.40 -12.08
C ASP A 73 -5.50 14.00 -10.64
N GLU A 74 -6.36 13.18 -10.01
CA GLU A 74 -6.12 12.60 -8.69
C GLU A 74 -4.96 11.60 -8.74
N GLN A 75 -4.88 10.80 -9.80
CA GLN A 75 -3.77 9.87 -10.03
C GLN A 75 -2.42 10.60 -10.13
N LYS A 76 -2.39 11.80 -10.73
CA LYS A 76 -1.18 12.61 -10.86
C LYS A 76 -0.85 13.44 -9.62
N SER A 77 -1.80 13.60 -8.68
CA SER A 77 -1.64 14.44 -7.50
C SER A 77 -1.80 13.63 -6.21
N GLN A 78 -3.02 13.52 -5.68
CA GLN A 78 -3.30 12.93 -4.37
C GLN A 78 -2.82 11.49 -4.24
N LEU A 79 -3.00 10.65 -5.26
CA LEU A 79 -2.63 9.24 -5.16
C LEU A 79 -1.11 9.01 -5.19
N GLN A 80 -0.32 10.02 -5.56
CA GLN A 80 1.15 9.95 -5.45
C GLN A 80 1.61 9.85 -3.98
N SER A 81 0.83 10.35 -3.00
CA SER A 81 1.15 10.19 -1.57
C SER A 81 1.04 8.74 -1.08
N GLN A 82 0.33 7.90 -1.83
CA GLN A 82 0.21 6.46 -1.59
C GLN A 82 1.07 5.65 -2.57
N LEU A 83 1.96 6.32 -3.33
CA LEU A 83 2.79 5.75 -4.39
C LEU A 83 1.99 5.00 -5.47
N PHE A 84 0.78 5.48 -5.76
CA PHE A 84 0.02 4.97 -6.90
C PHE A 84 0.62 5.51 -8.20
N MET A 85 1.14 4.62 -9.04
CA MET A 85 1.68 4.96 -10.34
C MET A 85 1.03 4.09 -11.38
N LYS A 86 0.46 4.72 -12.43
CA LYS A 86 -0.22 3.97 -13.47
C LYS A 86 0.79 3.17 -14.28
N ASP A 87 0.60 1.86 -14.31
CA ASP A 87 1.41 0.97 -15.13
C ASP A 87 1.06 1.11 -16.61
N SER A 88 2.08 1.04 -17.46
CA SER A 88 1.97 1.18 -18.91
C SER A 88 3.09 0.39 -19.57
N GLY A 89 2.85 -0.14 -20.77
CA GLY A 89 3.77 -1.04 -21.46
C GLY A 89 3.50 -2.49 -21.13
N ASP A 90 4.54 -3.25 -20.78
CA ASP A 90 4.42 -4.67 -20.42
C ASP A 90 4.03 -4.85 -18.96
N LEU A 91 2.75 -5.10 -18.69
CA LEU A 91 2.22 -5.30 -17.33
C LEU A 91 2.70 -6.59 -16.66
N ALA A 92 3.22 -7.56 -17.43
CA ALA A 92 3.74 -8.82 -16.89
C ALA A 92 5.23 -8.72 -16.49
N SER A 93 5.90 -7.62 -16.84
CA SER A 93 7.29 -7.39 -16.49
C SER A 93 7.48 -7.31 -14.97
N THR A 94 8.33 -8.16 -14.43
CA THR A 94 8.79 -8.14 -13.03
C THR A 94 10.10 -7.36 -12.84
N ASP A 95 10.73 -6.95 -13.93
CA ASP A 95 11.95 -6.13 -13.90
C ASP A 95 11.60 -4.65 -13.67
N GLY A 96 11.84 -4.17 -12.45
CA GLY A 96 11.65 -2.77 -12.08
C GLY A 96 12.77 -1.82 -12.52
N LYS A 97 13.83 -2.29 -13.19
CA LYS A 97 14.95 -1.44 -13.68
C LYS A 97 14.93 -1.29 -15.19
N ASN A 98 14.95 -2.40 -15.93
CA ASN A 98 15.06 -2.41 -17.39
C ASN A 98 13.77 -2.88 -18.09
N GLY A 99 12.71 -3.17 -17.33
CA GLY A 99 11.44 -3.62 -17.88
C GLY A 99 10.73 -2.56 -18.72
N ALA A 100 9.71 -2.98 -19.47
CA ALA A 100 8.87 -2.06 -20.24
C ALA A 100 7.72 -1.47 -19.40
N ASN A 101 7.60 -1.84 -18.11
CA ASN A 101 6.59 -1.27 -17.22
C ASN A 101 7.09 0.04 -16.58
N THR A 102 6.62 1.16 -17.13
CA THR A 102 7.04 2.49 -16.65
C THR A 102 6.63 2.77 -15.20
N GLY A 103 5.46 2.30 -14.77
CA GLY A 103 4.98 2.53 -13.41
C GLY A 103 5.74 1.72 -12.36
N LEU A 104 6.21 0.52 -12.73
CA LEU A 104 7.06 -0.30 -11.88
C LEU A 104 8.46 0.32 -11.68
N ILE A 105 9.02 0.92 -12.73
CA ILE A 105 10.31 1.61 -12.69
C ILE A 105 10.26 2.83 -11.76
N LEU A 106 9.23 3.66 -11.92
CA LEU A 106 9.07 4.84 -11.07
C LEU A 106 8.90 4.47 -9.59
N ARG A 107 8.20 3.36 -9.28
CA ARG A 107 8.08 2.84 -7.90
C ARG A 107 9.40 2.34 -7.35
N ARG A 108 10.24 1.69 -8.18
CA ARG A 108 11.58 1.23 -7.77
C ARG A 108 12.45 2.39 -7.30
N ASP A 109 12.36 3.55 -7.94
CA ASP A 109 13.13 4.73 -7.57
C ASP A 109 12.87 5.21 -6.12
N PHE A 110 11.73 4.84 -5.52
CA PHE A 110 11.45 5.15 -4.13
C PHE A 110 12.20 4.27 -3.13
N ILE A 111 12.51 3.03 -3.52
CA ILE A 111 13.10 2.02 -2.64
C ILE A 111 14.58 1.74 -2.91
N LYS A 112 15.11 2.17 -4.07
CA LYS A 112 16.52 1.94 -4.44
C LYS A 112 17.48 2.36 -3.33
N ASN A 113 18.58 1.63 -3.17
CA ASN A 113 19.54 1.82 -2.07
C ASN A 113 18.93 1.66 -0.67
N SER A 114 17.79 0.96 -0.56
CA SER A 114 17.01 0.85 0.68
C SER A 114 16.73 2.20 1.34
N ARG A 115 16.34 3.19 0.53
CA ARG A 115 15.92 4.49 1.06
C ARG A 115 14.62 4.34 1.87
N GLU A 116 14.52 5.07 2.97
CA GLU A 116 13.26 5.22 3.68
C GLU A 116 12.29 6.07 2.86
N PHE A 117 11.03 5.63 2.78
CA PHE A 117 9.98 6.37 2.11
C PHE A 117 8.77 6.48 3.03
N GLU A 118 8.01 7.55 2.81
CA GLU A 118 6.85 7.90 3.60
C GLU A 118 5.61 7.86 2.72
N MET A 119 4.51 7.40 3.29
CA MET A 119 3.23 7.28 2.62
C MET A 119 2.12 7.74 3.53
N GLU A 120 1.13 8.38 2.93
CA GLU A 120 -0.07 8.81 3.64
C GLU A 120 -1.30 8.61 2.76
N GLY A 121 -2.39 8.08 3.34
CA GLY A 121 -3.63 7.85 2.60
C GLY A 121 -4.83 7.55 3.49
N PRO A 122 -6.05 7.53 2.92
CA PRO A 122 -7.24 7.12 3.64
C PRO A 122 -7.23 5.63 3.97
N LEU A 123 -8.11 5.22 4.88
CA LEU A 123 -8.44 3.82 5.11
C LEU A 123 -9.67 3.46 4.25
N PHE A 124 -9.66 2.30 3.61
CA PHE A 124 -10.71 1.85 2.69
C PHE A 124 -11.75 0.92 3.34
N GLU A 125 -11.83 0.91 4.68
CA GLU A 125 -12.92 0.25 5.38
C GLU A 125 -14.22 1.04 5.28
N ASP A 126 -15.37 0.34 5.26
CA ASP A 126 -16.66 0.96 4.91
C ASP A 126 -17.04 2.09 5.87
N ILE A 127 -16.66 1.94 7.14
CA ILE A 127 -16.85 2.94 8.19
C ILE A 127 -16.13 4.26 7.92
N PHE A 128 -14.99 4.23 7.21
CA PHE A 128 -14.24 5.42 6.81
C PHE A 128 -14.80 6.06 5.54
N SER A 129 -15.70 5.39 4.83
CA SER A 129 -16.41 5.96 3.67
C SER A 129 -17.69 6.72 4.07
N LEU A 130 -18.12 6.62 5.32
CA LEU A 130 -19.35 7.27 5.79
C LEU A 130 -19.16 8.78 5.94
N ASP A 131 -20.13 9.55 5.44
CA ASP A 131 -20.20 11.00 5.60
C ASP A 131 -20.89 11.41 6.92
N ARG A 132 -20.59 10.68 8.00
CA ARG A 132 -21.17 10.92 9.32
C ARG A 132 -20.08 10.99 10.38
N HIS A 133 -20.26 11.93 11.30
CA HIS A 133 -19.39 12.06 12.45
C HIS A 133 -19.64 10.91 13.42
N LEU A 134 -18.56 10.37 13.98
CA LEU A 134 -18.64 9.48 15.11
C LEU A 134 -19.19 10.26 16.32
N ILE A 135 -20.28 9.76 16.91
CA ILE A 135 -20.90 10.30 18.12
C ILE A 135 -19.94 10.21 19.31
N GLN A 136 -20.12 11.09 20.29
CA GLN A 136 -19.33 11.04 21.52
C GLN A 136 -19.60 9.76 22.31
N GLY A 137 -18.57 9.22 22.97
CA GLY A 137 -18.68 7.99 23.78
C GLY A 137 -18.60 6.68 23.00
N VAL A 138 -18.18 6.71 21.73
CA VAL A 138 -17.85 5.50 20.97
C VAL A 138 -16.34 5.33 20.91
N ASP A 139 -15.85 4.22 21.45
CA ASP A 139 -14.44 3.83 21.39
C ASP A 139 -14.15 3.17 20.04
N LEU A 140 -13.17 3.73 19.32
CA LEU A 140 -12.68 3.19 18.05
C LEU A 140 -11.38 2.44 18.28
N TYR A 141 -11.31 1.20 17.81
CA TYR A 141 -10.12 0.38 17.89
C TYR A 141 -9.82 -0.26 16.54
N ILE A 142 -8.59 -0.08 16.04
CA ILE A 142 -8.15 -0.56 14.72
C ILE A 142 -7.02 -1.57 14.92
N LYS A 143 -7.18 -2.77 14.35
CA LYS A 143 -6.13 -3.78 14.24
C LYS A 143 -5.72 -3.92 12.79
N LEU A 144 -4.41 -3.87 12.56
CA LEU A 144 -3.82 -4.04 11.23
C LEU A 144 -3.09 -5.38 11.19
N TYR A 145 -3.42 -6.21 10.21
CA TYR A 145 -2.71 -7.46 9.94
C TYR A 145 -1.87 -7.28 8.70
N ARG A 146 -0.58 -7.59 8.82
CA ARG A 146 0.39 -7.38 7.76
C ARG A 146 0.24 -8.41 6.63
N SER A 147 0.37 -7.95 5.39
CA SER A 147 0.47 -8.81 4.21
C SER A 147 1.78 -9.59 4.16
N SER A 148 1.82 -10.66 3.36
CA SER A 148 3.06 -11.38 3.08
C SER A 148 4.01 -10.54 2.23
N ASP A 149 5.31 -10.75 2.40
CA ASP A 149 6.32 -10.03 1.63
C ASP A 149 6.24 -10.35 0.12
N GLN A 150 5.81 -11.57 -0.22
CA GLN A 150 5.49 -12.00 -1.59
C GLN A 150 4.40 -11.17 -2.27
N PHE A 151 3.46 -10.63 -1.50
CA PHE A 151 2.38 -9.80 -2.04
C PHE A 151 2.83 -8.35 -2.24
N PHE A 152 3.71 -7.86 -1.36
CA PHE A 152 4.14 -6.47 -1.36
C PHE A 152 5.28 -6.18 -2.35
N VAL A 153 6.22 -7.11 -2.50
CA VAL A 153 7.41 -6.94 -3.35
C VAL A 153 7.26 -7.70 -4.67
N ILE A 154 7.61 -7.04 -5.76
CA ILE A 154 7.71 -7.61 -7.11
C ILE A 154 9.20 -7.79 -7.42
N SER A 155 9.64 -9.04 -7.61
CA SER A 155 10.99 -9.39 -8.03
C SER A 155 10.94 -10.41 -9.16
N GLY A 156 11.94 -10.40 -10.05
CA GLY A 156 12.09 -11.41 -11.11
C GLY A 156 12.66 -12.74 -10.62
N GLU A 157 13.04 -12.85 -9.35
CA GLU A 157 13.55 -14.07 -8.74
C GLU A 157 12.42 -14.84 -8.02
N ASP A 158 12.37 -16.17 -8.21
CA ASP A 158 11.32 -17.09 -7.71
C ASP A 158 11.18 -17.13 -6.18
N THR A 159 12.12 -16.51 -5.45
CA THR A 159 12.06 -16.36 -3.99
C THR A 159 12.21 -14.87 -3.68
N PRO A 160 11.28 -14.22 -2.95
CA PRO A 160 11.44 -12.81 -2.62
C PRO A 160 12.61 -12.69 -1.64
N LEU A 161 13.76 -12.28 -2.15
CA LEU A 161 14.95 -11.99 -1.35
C LEU A 161 14.81 -10.68 -0.58
N THR A 162 13.61 -10.20 -0.27
CA THR A 162 13.39 -8.84 0.22
C THR A 162 12.30 -8.79 1.27
N SER A 163 12.68 -8.40 2.49
CA SER A 163 11.78 -8.13 3.60
C SER A 163 11.67 -6.63 3.80
N TYR A 164 10.49 -6.11 4.15
CA TYR A 164 10.31 -4.69 4.44
C TYR A 164 10.02 -4.46 5.92
N SER A 165 10.58 -3.42 6.53
CA SER A 165 10.27 -3.03 7.91
C SER A 165 9.49 -1.71 7.89
N CYS A 166 8.38 -1.68 8.63
CA CYS A 166 7.54 -0.49 8.86
C CYS A 166 7.71 -0.04 10.31
#